data_AF-Q30Q31-F1
#
_entry.id   AF-Q30Q31-F1
#
_cell.length_a   1.000
_cell.length_b   1.000
_cell.length_c   1.000
_cell.angle_alpha   90.00
_cell.angle_beta   90.00
_cell.angle_gamma   90.00
#
_symmetry.space_group_name_H-M   'P 1'
#
loop_
_entity.id
_entity.type
_entity.pdbx_description
1 polymer ?
#
loop_
_entity_poly.entity_id
_entity_poly.type
_entity_poly.pdbx_seq_one_letter_code
_entity_poly.pdbx_strand_id
1 'polypeptide(L)'
;MKKPVQIIKVTNNKIGEEKLQTVNSRELWEELGSQDKYSNWIKYQIETLDLEEKLDFEVIRKNPKNLQQGGRPEFDYIITLDAAKHIAMSSRSSKGKEVRKYFIEMEKYAIHILQEKAIDGNVLNYVREQQHYIERRQEATLETISDFSELNEKVVGALKNLLNTELDGLLVLNKALVDSIEEPTIQKMYISITKSIEDKRDFLWKVISNQVEETNKHNSQIHQFSETKLKELKKDLQTIIERKNAI
;
A
#
# COMPACT_ATOMS: atom_id res chain seq x y z
N MET A 1 7.34 -6.85 18.28
CA MET A 1 6.93 -7.22 19.68
C MET A 1 7.90 -8.29 20.22
N LYS A 2 8.27 -8.30 21.51
CA LYS A 2 9.13 -9.38 22.08
C LYS A 2 8.31 -10.64 22.36
N LYS A 3 8.86 -11.83 22.03
CA LYS A 3 8.20 -13.13 22.31
C LYS A 3 8.01 -13.32 23.83
N PRO A 4 6.79 -13.57 24.32
CA PRO A 4 6.56 -13.86 25.74
C PRO A 4 7.29 -15.13 26.21
N VAL A 5 7.67 -15.16 27.49
CA VAL A 5 8.33 -16.29 28.14
C VAL A 5 7.41 -17.51 28.11
N GLN A 6 7.96 -18.67 27.75
CA GLN A 6 7.20 -19.91 27.61
C GLN A 6 6.85 -20.49 28.99
N ILE A 7 5.55 -20.64 29.27
CA ILE A 7 5.03 -21.30 30.48
C ILE A 7 4.52 -22.71 30.16
N ILE A 8 3.74 -22.84 29.07
CA ILE A 8 3.17 -24.11 28.63
C ILE A 8 3.82 -24.55 27.33
N LYS A 9 4.18 -25.83 27.22
CA LYS A 9 4.70 -26.41 25.99
C LYS A 9 3.55 -26.83 25.07
N VAL A 10 3.55 -26.30 23.85
CA VAL A 10 2.64 -26.71 22.77
C VAL A 10 3.36 -27.68 21.85
N THR A 11 2.71 -28.80 21.52
CA THR A 11 3.21 -29.83 20.62
C THR A 11 2.15 -30.19 19.58
N ASN A 12 2.55 -30.80 18.47
CA ASN A 12 1.59 -31.26 17.46
C ASN A 12 1.40 -32.77 17.60
N ASN A 13 0.21 -33.19 18.01
CA ASN A 13 -0.15 -34.60 18.16
C ASN A 13 -1.41 -34.90 17.36
N LYS A 14 -1.68 -36.18 17.16
CA LYS A 14 -2.96 -36.63 16.59
C LYS A 14 -4.01 -36.65 17.71
N ILE A 15 -5.17 -36.07 17.46
CA ILE A 15 -6.39 -36.24 18.26
C ILE A 15 -7.47 -36.74 17.30
N GLY A 16 -7.98 -37.95 17.53
CA GLY A 16 -8.91 -38.58 16.58
C GLY A 16 -8.22 -38.87 15.25
N GLU A 17 -8.64 -38.19 14.17
CA GLU A 17 -8.01 -38.28 12.84
C GLU A 17 -7.14 -37.07 12.48
N GLU A 18 -7.25 -35.98 13.24
CA GLU A 18 -6.61 -34.69 12.93
C GLU A 18 -5.28 -34.50 13.65
N LYS A 19 -4.36 -33.76 13.02
CA LYS A 19 -3.11 -33.34 13.63
C LYS A 19 -3.26 -31.92 14.15
N LEU A 20 -3.41 -31.79 15.47
CA LEU A 20 -3.74 -30.53 16.14
C LEU A 20 -2.59 -30.05 17.02
N GLN A 21 -2.61 -28.75 17.36
CA GLN A 21 -1.81 -28.21 18.44
C GLN A 21 -2.40 -28.68 19.78
N THR A 22 -1.54 -29.18 20.64
CA THR A 22 -1.94 -29.88 21.87
C THR A 22 -1.00 -29.57 23.02
N VAL A 23 -1.51 -29.78 24.23
CA VAL A 23 -0.83 -29.56 25.50
C VAL A 23 -0.91 -30.84 26.33
N ASN A 24 0.14 -31.14 27.10
CA ASN A 24 0.07 -32.17 28.11
C ASN A 24 -0.75 -31.66 29.31
N SER A 25 -1.88 -32.31 29.58
CA SER A 25 -2.78 -31.87 30.66
C SER A 25 -2.16 -31.95 32.06
N ARG A 26 -1.15 -32.80 32.27
CA ARG A 26 -0.44 -32.90 33.56
C ARG A 26 0.49 -31.71 33.76
N GLU A 27 1.22 -31.30 32.73
CA GLU A 27 2.01 -30.05 32.76
C GLU A 27 1.09 -28.85 33.03
N LEU A 28 -0.09 -28.81 32.37
CA LEU A 28 -1.07 -27.75 32.64
C LEU A 28 -1.57 -27.77 34.08
N TRP A 29 -1.89 -28.94 34.64
CA TRP A 29 -2.32 -29.10 36.03
C TRP A 29 -1.27 -28.59 37.03
N GLU A 30 -0.01 -28.95 36.82
CA GLU A 30 1.13 -28.51 37.64
C GLU A 30 1.30 -26.99 37.59
N GLU A 31 1.27 -26.41 36.39
CA GLU A 31 1.39 -24.96 36.19
C GLU A 31 0.21 -24.17 36.77
N LEU A 32 -1.00 -24.73 36.74
CA LEU A 32 -2.18 -24.12 37.36
C LEU A 32 -2.14 -24.19 38.90
N GLY A 33 -1.26 -25.01 39.47
CA GLY A 33 -1.07 -25.16 40.92
C GLY A 33 -2.31 -25.69 41.63
N SER A 34 -3.09 -26.56 40.97
CA SER A 34 -4.30 -27.13 41.58
C SER A 34 -3.92 -28.09 42.73
N GLN A 35 -4.65 -27.99 43.86
CA GLN A 35 -4.45 -28.86 45.02
C GLN A 35 -5.15 -30.22 44.89
N ASP A 36 -6.07 -30.33 43.93
CA ASP A 36 -6.77 -31.59 43.66
C ASP A 36 -5.84 -32.62 43.02
N LYS A 37 -6.04 -33.89 43.37
CA LYS A 37 -5.37 -35.00 42.68
C LYS A 37 -5.67 -34.92 41.18
N TYR A 38 -4.62 -34.97 40.35
CA TYR A 38 -4.70 -34.87 38.89
C TYR A 38 -5.87 -35.66 38.27
N SER A 39 -6.04 -36.94 38.65
CA SER A 39 -7.10 -37.79 38.08
C SER A 39 -8.53 -37.31 38.38
N ASN A 40 -8.75 -36.67 39.53
CA ASN A 40 -10.05 -36.08 39.86
C ASN A 40 -10.21 -34.74 39.15
N TRP A 41 -9.15 -33.95 39.14
CA TRP A 41 -9.11 -32.65 38.50
C TRP A 41 -9.42 -32.74 37.00
N ILE A 42 -8.76 -33.62 36.25
CA ILE A 42 -8.94 -33.71 34.80
C ILE A 42 -10.35 -34.19 34.44
N LYS A 43 -10.91 -35.14 35.21
CA LYS A 43 -12.30 -35.59 35.02
C LYS A 43 -13.29 -34.47 35.26
N TYR A 44 -13.07 -33.68 36.31
CA TYR A 44 -13.90 -32.52 36.60
C TYR A 44 -13.84 -31.48 35.47
N GLN A 45 -12.66 -31.23 34.89
CA GLN A 45 -12.53 -30.32 33.75
C GLN A 45 -13.26 -30.87 32.50
N ILE A 46 -13.08 -32.15 32.19
CA ILE A 46 -13.76 -32.80 31.05
C ILE A 46 -15.28 -32.69 31.18
N GLU A 47 -15.81 -32.98 32.37
CA GLU A 47 -17.25 -32.93 32.62
C GLU A 47 -17.80 -31.50 32.65
N THR A 48 -17.12 -30.58 33.33
CA THR A 48 -17.61 -29.20 33.51
C THR A 48 -17.53 -28.37 32.24
N LEU A 49 -16.55 -28.66 31.37
CA LEU A 49 -16.34 -27.95 30.11
C LEU A 49 -16.90 -28.72 28.91
N ASP A 50 -17.59 -29.84 29.13
CA ASP A 50 -18.18 -30.70 28.10
C ASP A 50 -17.18 -31.10 27.00
N LEU A 51 -15.98 -31.52 27.43
CA LEU A 51 -14.91 -31.91 26.50
C LEU A 51 -15.17 -33.31 25.94
N GLU A 52 -14.98 -33.48 24.64
CA GLU A 52 -15.24 -34.75 23.96
C GLU A 52 -13.95 -35.51 23.62
N GLU A 53 -13.93 -36.82 23.89
CA GLU A 53 -12.80 -37.68 23.52
C GLU A 53 -12.69 -37.78 21.99
N LYS A 54 -11.47 -37.71 21.45
CA LYS A 54 -11.15 -37.64 20.01
C LYS A 54 -11.51 -36.32 19.31
N LEU A 55 -12.08 -35.35 20.03
CA LEU A 55 -12.23 -33.98 19.55
C LEU A 55 -11.34 -33.03 20.37
N ASP A 56 -11.51 -33.02 21.68
CA ASP A 56 -10.80 -32.11 22.60
C ASP A 56 -9.62 -32.77 23.30
N PHE A 57 -9.63 -34.09 23.44
CA PHE A 57 -8.58 -34.81 24.14
C PHE A 57 -8.40 -36.26 23.69
N GLU A 58 -7.25 -36.82 24.04
CA GLU A 58 -6.93 -38.24 23.87
C GLU A 58 -6.21 -38.79 25.11
N VAL A 59 -6.55 -40.04 25.48
CA VAL A 59 -6.03 -40.69 26.68
C VAL A 59 -4.70 -41.38 26.39
N ILE A 60 -3.63 -40.94 27.05
CA ILE A 60 -2.35 -41.64 27.10
C ILE A 60 -2.34 -42.62 28.26
N ARG A 61 -2.17 -43.91 27.97
CA ARG A 61 -1.95 -44.92 29.00
C ARG A 61 -0.48 -44.95 29.41
N LYS A 62 -0.20 -44.72 30.69
CA LYS A 62 1.15 -44.85 31.22
C LYS A 62 1.38 -46.28 31.70
N ASN A 63 2.42 -46.92 31.16
CA ASN A 63 2.98 -48.19 31.62
C ASN A 63 2.03 -49.41 31.59
N PRO A 64 1.90 -50.12 30.45
CA PRO A 64 1.14 -51.37 30.39
C PRO A 64 1.74 -52.50 31.26
N LYS A 65 3.00 -52.38 31.71
CA LYS A 65 3.69 -53.39 32.53
C LYS A 65 3.10 -53.54 33.94
N ASN A 66 2.57 -52.46 34.55
CA ASN A 66 1.99 -52.51 35.90
C ASN A 66 0.62 -53.20 35.96
N LEU A 67 -0.05 -53.40 34.81
CA LEU A 67 -1.27 -54.19 34.71
C LEU A 67 -1.04 -55.67 35.04
N GLN A 68 0.17 -56.18 34.77
CA GLN A 68 0.52 -57.58 35.04
C GLN A 68 0.76 -57.88 36.53
N GLN A 69 0.97 -56.85 37.37
CA GLN A 69 1.22 -56.99 38.82
C GLN A 69 0.05 -56.49 39.69
N GLY A 70 -1.13 -56.25 39.10
CA GLY A 70 -2.33 -55.84 39.85
C GLY A 70 -2.38 -54.37 40.26
N GLY A 71 -1.52 -53.51 39.68
CA GLY A 71 -1.55 -52.06 39.91
C GLY A 71 -2.68 -51.35 39.15
N ARG A 72 -3.20 -50.25 39.69
CA ARG A 72 -4.18 -49.39 39.00
C ARG A 72 -3.50 -48.66 37.83
N PRO A 73 -4.01 -48.74 36.59
CA PRO A 73 -3.42 -48.03 35.46
C PRO A 73 -3.49 -46.52 35.65
N GLU A 74 -2.37 -45.85 35.38
CA GLU A 74 -2.28 -44.39 35.40
C GLU A 74 -2.57 -43.84 34.00
N PHE A 75 -3.50 -42.89 33.92
CA PHE A 75 -3.91 -42.25 32.68
C PHE A 75 -3.44 -40.81 32.69
N ASP A 76 -2.72 -40.43 31.65
CA ASP A 76 -2.40 -39.04 31.31
C ASP A 76 -3.24 -38.63 30.09
N TYR A 77 -3.44 -37.34 29.86
CA TYR A 77 -4.25 -36.85 28.74
C TYR A 77 -3.46 -35.85 27.91
N ILE A 78 -3.56 -35.96 26.59
CA ILE A 78 -3.24 -34.86 25.66
C ILE A 78 -4.54 -34.14 25.38
N ILE A 79 -4.53 -32.82 25.49
CA ILE A 79 -5.70 -31.98 25.22
C ILE A 79 -5.37 -31.02 24.08
N THR A 80 -6.37 -30.61 23.30
CA THR A 80 -6.21 -29.57 22.29
C THR A 80 -5.75 -28.27 22.94
N LEU A 81 -5.08 -27.42 22.16
CA LEU A 81 -4.67 -26.10 22.62
C LEU A 81 -5.88 -25.27 23.08
N ASP A 82 -7.03 -25.40 22.42
CA ASP A 82 -8.24 -24.66 22.79
C ASP A 82 -8.88 -25.18 24.09
N ALA A 83 -8.93 -26.50 24.30
CA ALA A 83 -9.33 -27.07 25.58
C ALA A 83 -8.42 -26.59 26.74
N ALA A 84 -7.10 -26.54 26.50
CA ALA A 84 -6.16 -26.01 27.47
C ALA A 84 -6.42 -24.52 27.82
N LYS A 85 -6.75 -23.70 26.82
CA LYS A 85 -7.15 -22.30 27.04
C LYS A 85 -8.44 -22.20 27.85
N HIS A 86 -9.46 -22.98 27.51
CA HIS A 86 -10.73 -23.01 28.26
C HIS A 86 -10.51 -23.36 29.73
N ILE A 87 -9.72 -24.40 30.02
CA ILE A 87 -9.36 -24.79 31.38
C ILE A 87 -8.64 -23.65 32.11
N ALA A 88 -7.63 -23.04 31.48
CA ALA A 88 -6.90 -21.91 32.07
C ALA A 88 -7.78 -20.68 32.31
N MET A 89 -8.77 -20.43 31.45
CA MET A 89 -9.73 -19.33 31.59
C MET A 89 -10.75 -19.58 32.71
N SER A 90 -11.17 -20.83 32.91
CA SER A 90 -12.07 -21.24 34.00
C SER A 90 -11.38 -21.24 35.37
N SER A 91 -10.05 -21.43 35.39
CA SER A 91 -9.27 -21.41 36.62
C SER A 91 -9.28 -20.05 37.33
N ARG A 92 -9.73 -20.04 38.59
CA ARG A 92 -9.81 -18.84 39.45
C ARG A 92 -8.55 -18.59 40.28
N SER A 93 -7.49 -19.40 40.13
CA SER A 93 -6.25 -19.26 40.89
C SER A 93 -5.36 -18.13 40.35
N SER A 94 -4.44 -17.61 41.18
CA SER A 94 -3.42 -16.64 40.75
C SER A 94 -2.56 -17.19 39.61
N LYS A 95 -2.24 -18.49 39.67
CA LYS A 95 -1.54 -19.21 38.59
C LYS A 95 -2.39 -19.39 37.34
N GLY A 96 -3.68 -19.68 37.47
CA GLY A 96 -4.63 -19.63 36.35
C GLY A 96 -4.64 -18.27 35.64
N LYS A 97 -4.56 -17.17 36.41
CA LYS A 97 -4.43 -15.82 35.83
C LYS A 97 -3.13 -15.62 35.04
N GLU A 98 -2.01 -16.16 35.51
CA GLU A 98 -0.73 -16.11 34.78
C GLU A 98 -0.78 -16.93 33.49
N VAL A 99 -1.26 -18.17 33.56
CA VAL A 99 -1.36 -19.07 32.39
C VAL A 99 -2.33 -18.48 31.33
N ARG A 100 -3.48 -17.94 31.76
CA ARG A 100 -4.40 -17.24 30.85
C ARG A 100 -3.75 -16.03 30.19
N LYS A 101 -3.04 -15.19 30.95
CA LYS A 101 -2.30 -14.05 30.39
C LYS A 101 -1.27 -14.51 29.37
N TYR A 102 -0.55 -15.60 29.66
CA TYR A 102 0.41 -16.18 28.74
C TYR A 102 -0.22 -16.58 27.41
N PHE A 103 -1.36 -17.29 27.42
CA PHE A 103 -2.06 -17.67 26.18
C PHE A 103 -2.51 -16.44 25.38
N ILE A 104 -3.08 -15.43 26.04
CA ILE A 104 -3.50 -14.18 25.39
C ILE A 104 -2.31 -13.45 24.75
N GLU A 105 -1.18 -13.36 25.46
CA GLU A 105 0.02 -12.69 24.94
C GLU A 105 0.67 -13.48 23.81
N MET A 106 0.62 -14.81 23.84
CA MET A 106 1.04 -15.66 22.71
C MET A 106 0.17 -15.45 21.48
N GLU A 107 -1.16 -15.37 21.63
CA GLU A 107 -2.08 -15.09 20.51
C GLU A 107 -1.84 -13.72 19.89
N LYS A 108 -1.70 -12.68 20.72
CA LYS A 108 -1.31 -11.34 20.26
C LYS A 108 0.03 -11.35 19.52
N TYR A 109 1.02 -12.05 20.06
CA TYR A 109 2.33 -12.18 19.43
C TYR A 109 2.22 -12.90 18.07
N ALA A 110 1.45 -13.99 17.99
CA ALA A 110 1.23 -14.71 16.73
C ALA A 110 0.54 -13.83 15.68
N ILE A 111 -0.52 -13.10 16.06
CA ILE A 111 -1.20 -12.14 15.18
C ILE A 111 -0.24 -11.05 14.72
N HIS A 112 0.56 -10.48 15.62
CA HIS A 112 1.54 -9.46 15.29
C HIS A 112 2.59 -9.96 14.30
N ILE A 113 3.12 -11.18 14.49
CA ILE A 113 4.04 -11.80 13.55
C ILE A 113 3.38 -12.04 12.19
N LEU A 114 2.11 -12.44 12.14
CA LEU A 114 1.36 -12.60 10.89
C LEU A 114 1.15 -11.26 10.19
N GLN A 115 0.85 -10.19 10.94
CA GLN A 115 0.71 -8.83 10.42
C GLN A 115 2.03 -8.28 9.90
N GLU A 116 3.13 -8.41 10.65
CA GLU A 116 4.48 -8.03 10.21
C GLU A 116 4.86 -8.78 8.92
N LYS A 117 4.65 -10.11 8.88
CA LYS A 117 4.93 -10.92 7.69
C LYS A 117 4.04 -10.58 6.49
N ALA A 118 2.77 -10.25 6.71
CA ALA A 118 1.84 -9.86 5.64
C ALA A 118 2.20 -8.49 5.04
N ILE A 119 2.79 -7.58 5.82
CA ILE A 119 3.21 -6.25 5.39
C ILE A 119 4.60 -6.28 4.70
N ASP A 120 5.48 -7.22 5.06
CA ASP A 120 6.89 -7.14 4.66
C ASP A 120 7.30 -7.68 3.28
N GLY A 121 6.62 -8.68 2.73
CA GLY A 121 7.07 -9.34 1.49
C GLY A 121 6.36 -8.87 0.21
N ASN A 122 5.02 -8.95 0.22
CA ASN A 122 4.23 -8.73 -0.99
C ASN A 122 3.88 -7.26 -1.22
N VAL A 123 3.59 -6.52 -0.15
CA VAL A 123 3.23 -5.09 -0.25
C VAL A 123 4.45 -4.25 -0.62
N LEU A 124 5.63 -4.51 -0.06
CA LEU A 124 6.84 -3.75 -0.40
C LEU A 124 7.28 -3.98 -1.86
N ASN A 125 7.22 -5.21 -2.35
CA ASN A 125 7.53 -5.52 -3.74
C ASN A 125 6.49 -4.93 -4.69
N TYR A 126 5.20 -5.05 -4.36
CA TYR A 126 4.13 -4.41 -5.13
C TYR A 126 4.29 -2.88 -5.15
N VAL A 127 4.54 -2.24 -4.01
CA VAL A 127 4.74 -0.78 -3.93
C VAL A 127 5.98 -0.34 -4.73
N ARG A 128 7.08 -1.11 -4.70
CA ARG A 128 8.28 -0.84 -5.50
C ARG A 128 8.01 -0.98 -7.01
N GLU A 129 7.27 -2.02 -7.42
CA GLU A 129 6.86 -2.20 -8.81
C GLU A 129 5.92 -1.09 -9.29
N GLN A 130 4.95 -0.69 -8.46
CA GLN A 130 4.04 0.42 -8.77
C GLN A 130 4.80 1.76 -8.85
N GLN A 131 5.81 1.99 -8.02
CA GLN A 131 6.67 3.17 -8.12
C GLN A 131 7.43 3.22 -9.44
N HIS A 132 8.12 2.14 -9.81
CA HIS A 132 8.84 2.08 -11.08
C HIS A 132 7.91 2.18 -12.30
N TYR A 133 6.67 1.73 -12.18
CA TYR A 133 5.65 1.96 -13.22
C TYR A 133 5.25 3.44 -13.33
N ILE A 134 5.00 4.10 -12.19
CA ILE A 134 4.63 5.51 -12.15
C ILE A 134 5.77 6.39 -12.66
N GLU A 135 7.02 6.13 -12.26
CA GLU A 135 8.20 6.89 -12.69
C GLU A 135 8.41 6.82 -14.21
N ARG A 136 8.43 5.61 -14.78
CA ARG A 136 8.56 5.42 -16.24
C ARG A 136 7.47 6.13 -17.03
N ARG A 137 6.23 6.13 -16.51
CA ARG A 137 5.10 6.78 -17.16
C ARG A 137 5.18 8.30 -17.07
N GLN A 138 5.69 8.84 -15.97
CA GLN A 138 5.94 10.28 -15.81
C GLN A 138 7.06 10.76 -16.73
N GLU A 139 8.18 10.03 -16.82
CA GLU A 139 9.29 10.36 -17.73
C GLU A 139 8.84 10.41 -19.19
N ALA A 140 8.10 9.40 -19.66
CA ALA A 140 7.54 9.39 -21.02
C ALA A 140 6.57 10.55 -21.28
N THR A 141 5.80 10.97 -20.26
CA THR A 141 4.88 12.11 -20.38
C THR A 141 5.65 13.43 -20.48
N LEU A 142 6.73 13.59 -19.71
CA LEU A 142 7.60 14.76 -19.75
C LEU A 142 8.30 14.90 -21.10
N GLU A 143 8.81 13.80 -21.66
CA GLU A 143 9.40 13.76 -23.00
C GLU A 143 8.40 14.20 -24.07
N THR A 144 7.17 13.67 -24.03
CA THR A 144 6.10 14.05 -24.98
C THR A 144 5.71 15.54 -24.86
N ILE A 145 5.65 16.09 -23.64
CA ILE A 145 5.35 17.51 -23.41
C ILE A 145 6.48 18.40 -23.97
N SER A 146 7.74 17.97 -23.79
CA SER A 146 8.92 18.65 -24.34
C SER A 146 8.86 18.70 -25.86
N ASP A 147 8.62 17.55 -26.50
CA ASP A 147 8.48 17.45 -27.96
C ASP A 147 7.34 18.35 -28.50
N PHE A 148 6.21 18.37 -27.80
CA PHE A 148 5.08 19.22 -28.18
C PHE A 148 5.40 20.71 -28.03
N SER A 149 6.13 21.10 -26.97
CA SER A 149 6.58 22.48 -26.78
C SER A 149 7.52 22.93 -27.89
N GLU A 150 8.47 22.09 -28.28
CA GLU A 150 9.43 22.38 -29.36
C GLU A 150 8.72 22.49 -30.72
N LEU A 151 7.76 21.61 -30.99
CA LEU A 151 6.92 21.69 -32.18
C LEU A 151 6.10 22.99 -32.20
N ASN A 152 5.53 23.38 -31.05
CA ASN A 152 4.72 24.59 -30.95
C ASN A 152 5.56 25.85 -31.23
N GLU A 153 6.77 25.94 -30.70
CA GLU A 153 7.70 27.04 -31.03
C GLU A 153 8.03 27.08 -32.52
N LYS A 154 8.30 25.92 -33.14
CA LYS A 154 8.58 25.83 -34.58
C LYS A 154 7.38 26.29 -35.42
N VAL A 155 6.16 25.87 -35.08
CA VAL A 155 4.93 26.27 -35.79
C VAL A 155 4.68 27.77 -35.64
N VAL A 156 4.79 28.31 -34.43
CA VAL A 156 4.63 29.75 -34.18
C VAL A 156 5.69 30.56 -34.94
N GLY A 157 6.94 30.11 -34.97
CA GLY A 157 8.01 30.73 -35.75
C GLY A 157 7.76 30.71 -37.26
N ALA A 158 7.28 29.57 -37.79
CA ALA A 158 6.93 29.45 -39.21
C ALA A 158 5.77 30.36 -39.60
N LEU A 159 4.72 30.44 -38.77
CA LEU A 159 3.58 31.34 -38.98
C LEU A 159 4.00 32.82 -38.95
N LYS A 160 4.88 33.21 -38.00
CA LYS A 160 5.48 34.55 -37.97
C LYS A 160 6.18 34.88 -39.28
N ASN A 161 7.03 33.97 -39.76
CA ASN A 161 7.81 34.20 -40.97
C ASN A 161 6.92 34.29 -42.21
N LEU A 162 5.95 33.39 -42.36
CA LEU A 162 5.03 33.39 -43.50
C LEU A 162 4.16 34.66 -43.54
N LEU A 163 3.62 35.07 -42.37
CA LEU A 163 2.86 36.32 -42.24
C LEU A 163 3.71 37.55 -42.58
N ASN A 164 4.97 37.61 -42.13
CA ASN A 164 5.81 38.76 -42.43
C ASN A 164 6.23 38.79 -43.91
N THR A 165 6.64 37.66 -44.48
CA THR A 165 7.17 37.61 -45.86
C THR A 165 6.10 37.79 -46.94
N GLU A 166 4.93 37.16 -46.81
CA GLU A 166 3.86 37.31 -47.81
C GLU A 166 3.17 38.67 -47.71
N LEU A 167 2.94 39.17 -46.49
CA LEU A 167 2.17 40.40 -46.30
C LEU A 167 3.01 41.66 -46.53
N ASP A 168 4.29 41.68 -46.16
CA ASP A 168 5.16 42.84 -46.43
C ASP A 168 5.39 43.01 -47.94
N GLY A 169 5.55 41.91 -48.68
CA GLY A 169 5.65 41.93 -50.14
C GLY A 169 4.37 42.45 -50.79
N LEU A 170 3.20 41.99 -50.33
CA LEU A 170 1.91 42.46 -50.81
C LEU A 170 1.64 43.92 -50.43
N LEU A 171 2.10 44.39 -49.26
CA LEU A 171 1.98 45.79 -48.84
C LEU A 171 2.81 46.74 -49.71
N VAL A 172 4.04 46.35 -50.06
CA VAL A 172 4.89 47.13 -50.97
C VAL A 172 4.25 47.24 -52.36
N LEU A 173 3.73 46.13 -52.89
CA LEU A 173 3.01 46.11 -54.18
C LEU A 173 1.71 46.94 -54.13
N ASN A 174 0.93 46.79 -53.06
CA ASN A 174 -0.34 47.50 -52.90
C ASN A 174 -0.11 49.00 -52.72
N LYS A 175 0.92 49.41 -51.98
CA LYS A 175 1.31 50.82 -51.86
C LYS A 175 1.68 51.43 -53.21
N ALA A 176 2.49 50.73 -54.02
CA ALA A 176 2.84 51.19 -55.36
C ALA A 176 1.61 51.31 -56.29
N LEU A 177 0.67 50.35 -56.20
CA LEU A 177 -0.61 50.39 -56.92
C LEU A 177 -1.47 51.59 -56.48
N VAL A 178 -1.63 51.79 -55.18
CA VAL A 178 -2.40 52.90 -54.61
C VAL A 178 -1.80 54.25 -54.98
N ASP A 179 -0.47 54.39 -54.97
CA ASP A 179 0.23 55.62 -55.38
C ASP A 179 0.07 55.91 -56.89
N SER A 180 -0.23 54.89 -57.70
CA SER A 180 -0.51 55.03 -59.15
C SER A 180 -1.96 55.41 -59.49
N ILE A 181 -2.87 55.43 -58.51
CA ILE A 181 -4.28 55.81 -58.72
C ILE A 181 -4.38 57.33 -58.83
N GLU A 182 -4.73 57.84 -60.02
CA GLU A 182 -4.87 59.28 -60.27
C GLU A 182 -6.13 59.89 -59.61
N GLU A 183 -7.18 59.09 -59.37
CA GLU A 183 -8.42 59.58 -58.77
C GLU A 183 -8.34 59.62 -57.22
N PRO A 184 -8.36 60.80 -56.58
CA PRO A 184 -8.08 60.93 -55.15
C PRO A 184 -9.10 60.24 -54.23
N THR A 185 -10.35 60.11 -54.68
CA THR A 185 -11.44 59.51 -53.90
C THR A 185 -11.26 58.00 -53.79
N ILE A 186 -10.95 57.33 -54.92
CA ILE A 186 -10.64 55.89 -54.96
C ILE A 186 -9.37 55.59 -54.17
N GLN A 187 -8.34 56.43 -54.30
CA GLN A 187 -7.09 56.27 -53.54
C GLN A 187 -7.33 56.28 -52.03
N LYS A 188 -8.09 57.25 -51.51
CA LYS A 188 -8.45 57.31 -50.09
C LYS A 188 -9.28 56.11 -49.63
N MET A 189 -10.19 55.62 -50.47
CA MET A 189 -10.99 54.42 -50.19
C MET A 189 -10.11 53.18 -50.03
N TYR A 190 -9.16 52.98 -50.94
CA TYR A 190 -8.21 51.86 -50.89
C TYR A 190 -7.27 51.94 -49.68
N ILE A 191 -6.77 53.14 -49.33
CA ILE A 191 -5.96 53.35 -48.13
C ILE A 191 -6.75 52.97 -46.87
N SER A 192 -8.01 53.38 -46.77
CA SER A 192 -8.88 53.06 -45.64
C SER A 192 -9.11 51.55 -45.48
N ILE A 193 -9.37 50.86 -46.59
CA ILE A 193 -9.56 49.39 -46.61
C ILE A 193 -8.28 48.67 -46.18
N THR A 194 -7.13 49.08 -46.74
CA THR A 194 -5.81 48.48 -46.43
C THR A 194 -5.51 48.61 -44.94
N LYS A 195 -5.68 49.81 -44.38
CA LYS A 195 -5.48 50.07 -42.95
C LYS A 195 -6.42 49.22 -42.07
N SER A 196 -7.68 49.06 -42.46
CA SER A 196 -8.63 48.21 -41.73
C SER A 196 -8.22 46.73 -41.72
N ILE A 197 -7.60 46.25 -42.80
CA ILE A 197 -7.07 44.89 -42.90
C ILE A 197 -5.84 44.72 -41.99
N GLU A 198 -4.92 45.68 -41.99
CA GLU A 198 -3.75 45.71 -41.10
C GLU A 198 -4.15 45.70 -39.61
N ASP A 199 -5.10 46.56 -39.23
CA ASP A 199 -5.59 46.65 -37.85
C ASP A 199 -6.21 45.32 -37.37
N LYS A 200 -6.98 44.63 -38.25
CA LYS A 200 -7.56 43.31 -37.94
C LYS A 200 -6.48 42.23 -37.81
N ARG A 201 -5.47 42.24 -38.66
CA ARG A 201 -4.32 41.33 -38.58
C ARG A 201 -3.60 41.51 -37.24
N ASP A 202 -3.26 42.74 -36.87
CA ASP A 202 -2.51 43.02 -35.65
C ASP A 202 -3.32 42.64 -34.40
N PHE A 203 -4.63 42.86 -34.43
CA PHE A 203 -5.54 42.38 -33.39
C PHE A 203 -5.53 40.85 -33.27
N LEU A 204 -5.71 40.12 -34.38
CA LEU A 204 -5.68 38.66 -34.38
C LEU A 204 -4.32 38.11 -33.92
N TRP A 205 -3.22 38.75 -34.33
CA TRP A 205 -1.88 38.36 -33.91
C TRP A 205 -1.66 38.51 -32.41
N LYS A 206 -2.15 39.62 -31.84
CA LYS A 206 -2.12 39.86 -30.39
C LYS A 206 -2.92 38.81 -29.63
N VAL A 207 -4.12 38.45 -30.12
CA VAL A 207 -4.96 37.40 -29.50
C VAL A 207 -4.25 36.05 -29.51
N ILE A 208 -3.69 35.65 -30.66
CA ILE A 208 -2.98 34.37 -30.79
C ILE A 208 -1.73 34.32 -29.91
N SER A 209 -0.93 35.40 -29.91
CA SER A 209 0.30 35.47 -29.11
C SER A 209 0.00 35.36 -27.61
N ASN A 210 -1.01 36.07 -27.12
CA ASN A 210 -1.46 35.99 -25.73
C ASN A 210 -1.93 34.57 -25.37
N GLN A 211 -2.73 33.93 -26.23
CA GLN A 211 -3.23 32.58 -25.98
C GLN A 211 -2.09 31.56 -25.90
N VAL A 212 -1.07 31.69 -26.75
CA VAL A 212 0.13 30.84 -26.73
C VAL A 212 0.92 31.05 -25.44
N GLU A 213 1.15 32.31 -25.03
CA GLU A 213 1.84 32.62 -23.77
C GLU A 213 1.12 32.08 -22.53
N GLU A 214 -0.20 32.24 -22.45
CA GLU A 214 -1.02 31.71 -21.36
C GLU A 214 -0.96 30.19 -21.29
N THR A 215 -1.03 29.53 -22.45
CA THR A 215 -0.94 28.06 -22.54
C THR A 215 0.43 27.56 -22.09
N ASN A 216 1.52 28.22 -22.52
CA ASN A 216 2.88 27.87 -22.11
C ASN A 216 3.11 28.08 -20.61
N LYS A 217 2.55 29.15 -20.04
CA LYS A 217 2.61 29.43 -18.60
C LYS A 217 1.88 28.37 -17.80
N HIS A 218 0.69 27.97 -18.25
CA HIS A 218 -0.09 26.91 -17.60
C HIS A 218 0.66 25.57 -17.63
N ASN A 219 1.23 25.20 -18.78
CA ASN A 219 2.03 23.97 -18.92
C ASN A 219 3.27 23.98 -18.01
N SER A 220 3.96 25.11 -17.90
CA SER A 220 5.12 25.26 -17.02
C SER A 220 4.75 25.11 -15.53
N GLN A 221 3.59 25.63 -15.11
CA GLN A 221 3.08 25.46 -13.74
C GLN A 221 2.74 24.00 -13.43
N ILE A 222 2.09 23.30 -14.37
CA ILE A 222 1.81 21.87 -14.23
C ILE A 222 3.11 21.07 -14.08
N HIS A 223 4.12 21.37 -14.90
CA HIS A 223 5.43 20.74 -14.82
C HIS A 223 6.08 20.92 -13.45
N GLN A 224 6.19 22.16 -12.96
CA GLN A 224 6.78 22.46 -11.65
C GLN A 224 6.03 21.81 -10.48
N PHE A 225 4.70 21.81 -10.53
CA PHE A 225 3.88 21.15 -9.50
C PHE A 225 4.15 19.64 -9.46
N SER A 226 4.21 19.00 -10.64
CA SER A 226 4.46 17.56 -10.76
C SER A 226 5.86 17.17 -10.24
N GLU A 227 6.90 17.93 -10.58
CA GLU A 227 8.27 17.68 -10.09
C GLU A 227 8.39 17.83 -8.58
N THR A 228 7.74 18.86 -8.01
CA THR A 228 7.76 19.12 -6.57
C THR A 228 7.10 17.97 -5.81
N LYS A 229 5.93 17.53 -6.29
CA LYS A 229 5.21 16.42 -5.67
C LYS A 229 6.00 15.11 -5.74
N LEU A 230 6.67 14.85 -6.86
CA LEU A 230 7.52 13.67 -7.01
C LEU A 230 8.71 13.69 -6.03
N LYS A 231 9.35 14.84 -5.83
CA LYS A 231 10.45 14.98 -4.85
C LYS A 231 9.98 14.73 -3.41
N GLU A 232 8.81 15.23 -3.02
CA GLU A 232 8.21 14.96 -1.70
C GLU A 232 7.97 13.46 -1.50
N LEU A 233 7.31 12.82 -2.46
CA LEU A 233 7.04 11.38 -2.43
C LEU A 233 8.33 10.55 -2.30
N LYS A 234 9.37 10.88 -3.07
CA LYS A 234 10.67 10.21 -2.99
C LYS A 234 11.30 10.34 -1.59
N LYS A 235 11.20 11.52 -0.98
CA LYS A 235 11.71 11.79 0.36
C LYS A 235 10.96 11.00 1.44
N ASP A 236 9.63 10.96 1.36
CA ASP A 236 8.80 10.22 2.31
C ASP A 236 9.09 8.72 2.25
N LEU A 237 9.25 8.18 1.04
CA LEU A 237 9.61 6.79 0.82
C LEU A 237 11.00 6.44 1.35
N GLN A 238 11.99 7.29 1.09
CA GLN A 238 13.33 7.11 1.62
C GLN A 238 13.32 7.09 3.15
N THR A 239 12.54 7.99 3.78
CA THR A 239 12.36 8.04 5.23
C THR A 239 11.73 6.76 5.78
N ILE A 240 10.75 6.18 5.08
CA ILE A 240 10.11 4.92 5.47
C ILE A 240 11.11 3.75 5.38
N ILE A 241 11.91 3.69 4.31
CA ILE A 241 12.95 2.66 4.12
C ILE A 241 14.02 2.75 5.21
N GLU A 242 14.50 3.95 5.51
CA GLU A 242 15.54 4.16 6.54
C GLU A 242 15.05 3.78 7.94
N ARG A 243 13.81 4.14 8.29
CA ARG A 243 13.19 3.72 9.57
C ARG A 243 13.06 2.21 9.70
N LYS A 244 12.81 1.51 8.59
CA LYS A 244 12.72 0.05 8.57
C LYS A 244 14.09 -0.62 8.75
N ASN A 245 15.13 -0.09 8.13
CA ASN A 245 16.49 -0.65 8.23
C ASN A 245 17.16 -0.40 9.59
N ALA A 246 16.60 0.49 10.42
CA ALA A 246 17.10 0.83 11.75
C ALA A 246 16.49 -0.01 12.90
N ILE A 247 15.57 -0.94 12.58
CA ILE A 247 14.88 -1.85 13.52
C ILE A 247 15.37 -3.27 13.29
#